data_AF-A0A6I2F2Y5-F1
#
_entry.id   AF-A0A6I2F2Y5-F1
#
_cell.length_a   1.000
_cell.length_b   1.000
_cell.length_c   1.000
_cell.angle_alpha   90.00
_cell.angle_beta   90.00
_cell.angle_gamma   90.00
#
_symmetry.space_group_name_H-M   'P 1'
#
loop_
_entity.id
_entity.type
_entity.pdbx_description
1 polymer ?
#
loop_
_entity_poly.entity_id
_entity_poly.type
_entity_poly.pdbx_seq_one_letter_code
_entity_poly.pdbx_strand_id
1 'polypeptide(L)'
;MDASVDSARELRLVADPTRAHILRSILEAPDGRVLVGRLAEELGLRQPTVSHHMKALLDEGLVQRHPDGRRTWYSLADEHADRLAEILRAQESSVPVDPVLERVVRDLSDRYRGTFSPETVERYVRESYDLLADRPAPGRRLASLASQFAADRLDALAREEPGAGSEIPEVLFVCVQNAGRSQMASAILRHLAGDRVHVRTAGSDPAGEVRSSVLTALDEIGVPLAGEYPKPLTDEVVRAADVVITMGCGDACPIYPGRRYLDWDLPDPVGKPITEVREIRDDIERRIRELLATL
;
A
#
# COMPACT_ATOMS: atom_id res chain seq x y z
N MET A 1 -9.13 38.52 13.08
CA MET A 1 -9.18 37.05 13.03
C MET A 1 -7.75 36.55 13.07
N ASP A 2 -7.48 35.54 13.88
CA ASP A 2 -6.14 35.08 14.24
C ASP A 2 -5.52 34.26 13.09
N ALA A 3 -4.44 34.76 12.50
CA ALA A 3 -3.75 34.16 11.35
C ALA A 3 -3.26 32.71 11.62
N SER A 4 -3.10 32.34 12.91
CA SER A 4 -2.73 30.98 13.32
C SER A 4 -3.87 29.97 13.16
N VAL A 5 -5.12 30.40 13.38
CA VAL A 5 -6.33 29.56 13.25
C VAL A 5 -6.67 29.31 11.78
N ASP A 6 -6.44 30.31 10.92
CA ASP A 6 -6.64 30.20 9.47
C ASP A 6 -5.69 29.15 8.87
N SER A 7 -4.41 29.24 9.23
CA SER A 7 -3.35 28.33 8.79
C SER A 7 -3.63 26.85 9.11
N ALA A 8 -4.20 26.57 10.29
CA ALA A 8 -4.54 25.20 10.69
C ALA A 8 -5.77 24.65 9.93
N ARG A 9 -6.69 25.52 9.52
CA ARG A 9 -7.89 25.17 8.76
C ARG A 9 -7.55 24.90 7.30
N GLU A 10 -6.71 25.73 6.69
CA GLU A 10 -6.11 25.51 5.37
C GLU A 10 -5.39 24.16 5.32
N LEU A 11 -4.55 23.85 6.32
CA LEU A 11 -3.84 22.57 6.37
C LEU A 11 -4.77 21.36 6.40
N ARG A 12 -5.89 21.43 7.13
CA ARG A 12 -6.89 20.34 7.18
C ARG A 12 -7.62 20.16 5.86
N LEU A 13 -7.82 21.25 5.12
CA LEU A 13 -8.43 21.18 3.79
C LEU A 13 -7.47 20.55 2.79
N VAL A 14 -6.21 20.95 2.78
CA VAL A 14 -5.17 20.40 1.90
C VAL A 14 -4.77 18.96 2.28
N ALA A 15 -5.02 18.53 3.53
CA ALA A 15 -4.73 17.14 3.96
C ALA A 15 -5.62 16.06 3.30
N ASP A 16 -6.74 16.45 2.69
CA ASP A 16 -7.59 15.53 1.93
C ASP A 16 -6.97 15.27 0.55
N PRO A 17 -6.82 13.99 0.16
CA PRO A 17 -6.09 13.62 -1.05
C PRO A 17 -6.77 14.14 -2.33
N THR A 18 -8.10 14.21 -2.34
CA THR A 18 -8.85 14.73 -3.49
C THR A 18 -8.71 16.24 -3.60
N ARG A 19 -8.79 16.98 -2.49
CA ARG A 19 -8.55 18.44 -2.49
C ARG A 19 -7.12 18.80 -2.83
N ALA A 20 -6.12 18.08 -2.29
CA ALA A 20 -4.72 18.26 -2.65
C ALA A 20 -4.48 18.08 -4.15
N HIS A 21 -5.08 17.04 -4.74
CA HIS A 21 -4.98 16.78 -6.17
C HIS A 21 -5.66 17.87 -7.00
N ILE A 22 -6.88 18.31 -6.63
CA ILE A 22 -7.57 19.43 -7.30
C ILE A 22 -6.69 20.68 -7.31
N LEU A 23 -6.09 21.05 -6.18
CA LEU A 23 -5.24 22.23 -6.06
C LEU A 23 -3.96 22.09 -6.91
N ARG A 24 -3.40 20.87 -7.00
CA ARG A 24 -2.26 20.57 -7.87
C ARG A 24 -2.62 20.68 -9.35
N SER A 25 -3.71 20.07 -9.80
CA SER A 25 -4.15 20.16 -11.20
C SER A 25 -4.39 21.62 -11.62
N ILE A 26 -4.80 22.50 -10.70
CA ILE A 26 -4.89 23.95 -10.94
C ILE A 26 -3.51 24.60 -11.10
N LEU A 27 -2.56 24.30 -10.23
CA LEU A 27 -1.19 24.83 -10.30
C LEU A 27 -0.44 24.39 -11.55
N GLU A 28 -0.66 23.17 -12.01
CA GLU A 28 0.01 22.58 -13.17
C GLU A 28 -0.68 22.91 -14.50
N ALA A 29 -1.91 23.44 -14.44
CA ALA A 29 -2.63 23.85 -15.63
C ALA A 29 -1.85 24.98 -16.35
N PRO A 30 -1.69 24.93 -17.69
CA PRO A 30 -0.94 25.95 -18.45
C PRO A 30 -1.44 27.38 -18.24
N ASP A 31 -2.75 27.53 -18.00
CA ASP A 31 -3.41 28.81 -17.74
C ASP A 31 -3.68 29.07 -16.25
N GLY A 32 -3.19 28.20 -15.35
CA GLY A 32 -3.48 28.27 -13.90
C GLY A 32 -4.95 28.08 -13.54
N ARG A 33 -5.75 27.45 -14.42
CA ARG A 33 -7.19 27.26 -14.24
C ARG A 33 -7.71 25.97 -14.87
N VAL A 34 -8.75 25.39 -14.29
CA VAL A 34 -9.35 24.11 -14.71
C VAL A 34 -10.87 24.14 -14.75
N LEU A 35 -11.47 23.15 -15.41
CA LEU A 35 -12.91 22.89 -15.40
C LEU A 35 -13.23 21.73 -14.46
N VAL A 36 -14.34 21.80 -13.74
CA VAL A 36 -14.80 20.69 -12.87
C VAL A 36 -15.03 19.40 -13.66
N GLY A 37 -15.49 19.50 -14.91
CA GLY A 37 -15.65 18.33 -15.78
C GLY A 37 -14.32 17.62 -16.08
N ARG A 38 -13.26 18.39 -16.35
CA ARG A 38 -11.90 17.86 -16.55
C ARG A 38 -11.36 17.19 -15.29
N LEU A 39 -11.54 17.84 -14.14
CA LEU A 39 -11.13 17.29 -12.85
C LEU A 39 -11.85 15.98 -12.53
N ALA A 40 -13.13 15.85 -12.87
CA ALA A 40 -13.89 14.62 -12.68
C ALA A 40 -13.34 13.47 -13.55
N GLU A 41 -12.98 13.75 -14.80
CA GLU A 41 -12.34 12.78 -15.70
C GLU A 41 -10.95 12.37 -15.17
N GLU A 42 -10.10 13.34 -14.81
CA GLU A 42 -8.74 13.14 -14.31
C GLU A 42 -8.69 12.35 -13.01
N LEU A 43 -9.58 12.66 -12.06
CA LEU A 43 -9.67 11.99 -10.77
C LEU A 43 -10.42 10.63 -10.84
N GLY A 44 -11.04 10.29 -11.96
CA GLY A 44 -11.93 9.12 -12.05
C GLY A 44 -13.14 9.21 -11.10
N LEU A 45 -13.56 10.42 -10.73
CA LEU A 45 -14.64 10.66 -9.77
C LEU A 45 -15.90 11.17 -10.45
N ARG A 46 -17.05 10.92 -9.83
CA ARG A 46 -18.31 11.51 -10.30
C ARG A 46 -18.27 13.03 -10.09
N GLN A 47 -18.79 13.79 -11.05
CA GLN A 47 -18.85 15.25 -11.00
C GLN A 47 -19.46 15.83 -9.70
N PRO A 48 -20.50 15.25 -9.08
CA PRO A 48 -21.01 15.72 -7.79
C PRO A 48 -19.98 15.64 -6.65
N THR A 49 -19.11 14.61 -6.66
CA THR A 49 -18.03 14.46 -5.66
C THR A 49 -17.01 15.58 -5.81
N VAL A 50 -16.52 15.82 -7.03
CA VAL A 50 -15.58 16.92 -7.30
C VAL A 50 -16.20 18.28 -6.97
N SER A 51 -17.49 18.46 -7.28
CA SER A 51 -18.21 19.69 -6.94
C SER A 51 -18.31 19.93 -5.43
N HIS A 52 -18.45 18.86 -4.63
CA HIS A 52 -18.43 18.95 -3.17
C HIS A 52 -17.06 19.42 -2.64
N HIS A 53 -15.97 18.83 -3.14
CA HIS A 53 -14.61 19.26 -2.76
C HIS A 53 -14.31 20.69 -3.23
N MET A 54 -14.71 21.05 -4.45
CA MET A 54 -14.54 22.39 -4.99
C MET A 54 -15.33 23.44 -4.19
N LYS A 55 -16.54 23.10 -3.74
CA LYS A 55 -17.32 23.96 -2.85
C LYS A 55 -16.61 24.18 -1.51
N ALA A 56 -16.07 23.13 -0.90
CA ALA A 56 -15.32 23.28 0.34
C ALA A 56 -14.07 24.17 0.17
N LEU A 57 -13.39 24.10 -0.98
CA LEU A 57 -12.27 24.98 -1.30
C LEU A 57 -12.71 26.44 -1.55
N LEU A 58 -13.86 26.66 -2.20
CA LEU A 58 -14.45 27.98 -2.44
C LEU A 58 -14.91 28.66 -1.15
N ASP A 59 -15.60 27.91 -0.28
CA ASP A 59 -16.15 28.42 0.98
C ASP A 59 -15.04 28.92 1.93
N GLU A 60 -13.80 28.47 1.68
CA GLU A 60 -12.59 28.79 2.46
C GLU A 60 -11.65 29.73 1.70
N GLY A 61 -12.07 30.24 0.55
CA GLY A 61 -11.30 31.22 -0.23
C GLY A 61 -10.07 30.68 -0.95
N LEU A 62 -9.79 29.37 -0.91
CA LEU A 62 -8.57 28.79 -1.51
C LEU A 62 -8.60 28.76 -3.04
N VAL A 63 -9.80 28.74 -3.63
CA VAL A 63 -10.02 28.77 -5.06
C VAL A 63 -11.03 29.85 -5.41
N GLN A 64 -10.97 30.34 -6.63
CA GLN A 64 -11.87 31.34 -7.19
C GLN A 64 -12.45 30.88 -8.51
N ARG A 65 -13.67 31.32 -8.82
CA ARG A 65 -14.43 30.92 -10.01
C ARG A 65 -14.44 32.05 -11.04
N HIS A 66 -14.25 31.68 -12.31
CA HIS A 66 -14.24 32.57 -13.47
C HIS A 66 -15.26 32.09 -14.50
N PRO A 67 -16.45 32.70 -14.55
CA PRO A 67 -17.44 32.40 -15.58
C PRO A 67 -16.93 32.83 -16.97
N ASP A 68 -16.96 31.93 -17.94
CA ASP A 68 -16.61 32.19 -19.34
C ASP A 68 -17.61 31.50 -20.27
N GLY A 69 -18.60 32.28 -20.71
CA GLY A 69 -19.71 31.80 -21.52
C GLY A 69 -20.50 30.69 -20.81
N ARG A 70 -20.53 29.49 -21.41
CA ARG A 70 -21.22 28.30 -20.85
C ARG A 70 -20.36 27.48 -19.90
N ARG A 71 -19.12 27.89 -19.66
CA ARG A 71 -18.15 27.17 -18.84
C ARG A 71 -17.81 27.99 -17.60
N THR A 72 -17.42 27.31 -16.53
CA THR A 72 -16.92 27.94 -15.30
C THR A 72 -15.56 27.37 -15.00
N TRP A 73 -14.55 28.23 -15.08
CA TRP A 73 -13.17 27.92 -14.76
C TRP A 73 -12.89 28.17 -13.28
N TYR A 74 -11.95 27.44 -12.72
CA TYR A 74 -11.52 27.57 -11.34
C TYR A 74 -10.01 27.77 -11.32
N SER A 75 -9.53 28.77 -10.58
CA SER A 75 -8.10 29.00 -10.32
C SER A 75 -7.85 29.09 -8.82
N LEU A 76 -6.59 29.10 -8.39
CA LEU A 76 -6.27 29.45 -7.01
C LEU A 76 -6.58 30.93 -6.77
N ALA A 77 -6.92 31.25 -5.52
CA ALA A 77 -7.00 32.65 -5.08
C ALA A 77 -5.58 33.20 -4.89
N ASP A 78 -5.32 34.40 -5.40
CA ASP A 78 -3.98 35.00 -5.45
C ASP A 78 -3.36 35.16 -4.06
N GLU A 79 -4.19 35.43 -3.04
CA GLU A 79 -3.76 35.61 -1.65
C GLU A 79 -3.20 34.31 -1.02
N HIS A 80 -3.62 33.14 -1.52
CA HIS A 80 -3.21 31.84 -1.00
C HIS A 80 -2.29 31.07 -1.97
N ALA A 81 -2.12 31.53 -3.21
CA ALA A 81 -1.48 30.78 -4.29
C ALA A 81 -0.02 30.37 -3.96
N ASP A 82 0.81 31.34 -3.56
CA ASP A 82 2.23 31.08 -3.24
C ASP A 82 2.36 30.14 -2.04
N ARG A 83 1.54 30.34 -1.01
CA ARG A 83 1.52 29.52 0.21
C ARG A 83 1.06 28.09 -0.07
N LEU A 84 -0.01 27.93 -0.85
CA LEU A 84 -0.52 26.62 -1.26
C LEU A 84 0.51 25.89 -2.13
N ALA A 85 1.20 26.61 -3.02
CA ALA A 85 2.28 26.03 -3.80
C ALA A 85 3.44 25.57 -2.90
N GLU A 86 3.83 26.32 -1.88
CA GLU A 86 4.82 25.90 -0.89
C GLU A 86 4.37 24.67 -0.09
N ILE A 87 3.12 24.65 0.39
CA ILE A 87 2.56 23.51 1.14
C ILE A 87 2.53 22.26 0.24
N LEU A 88 2.04 22.36 -0.99
CA LEU A 88 1.97 21.25 -1.94
C LEU A 88 3.37 20.78 -2.36
N ARG A 89 4.33 21.69 -2.55
CA ARG A 89 5.75 21.37 -2.81
C ARG A 89 6.44 20.73 -1.60
N ALA A 90 6.11 21.14 -0.38
CA ALA A 90 6.63 20.53 0.84
C ALA A 90 6.05 19.12 1.07
N GLN A 91 4.84 18.86 0.57
CA GLN A 91 4.27 17.51 0.48
C GLN A 91 4.93 16.67 -0.63
N GLU A 92 5.48 17.33 -1.66
CA GLU A 92 6.23 16.74 -2.78
C GLU A 92 7.73 16.63 -2.56
N SER A 93 8.30 17.23 -1.51
CA SER A 93 9.74 17.28 -1.29
C SER A 93 10.28 15.85 -1.16
N SER A 94 10.62 15.32 -2.32
CA SER A 94 11.09 13.98 -2.58
C SER A 94 12.54 14.18 -2.98
N VAL A 95 13.42 13.56 -2.22
CA VAL A 95 14.78 13.30 -2.69
C VAL A 95 14.62 12.59 -4.05
N PRO A 96 15.41 12.96 -5.09
CA PRO A 96 15.36 12.27 -6.36
C PRO A 96 15.45 10.75 -6.11
N VAL A 97 14.55 9.99 -6.72
CA VAL A 97 14.38 8.56 -6.44
C VAL A 97 15.68 7.80 -6.72
N ASP A 98 16.41 8.17 -7.77
CA ASP A 98 17.65 7.50 -8.19
C ASP A 98 18.73 7.47 -7.08
N PRO A 99 19.17 8.60 -6.48
CA PRO A 99 20.07 8.58 -5.32
C PRO A 99 19.60 7.74 -4.13
N VAL A 100 18.28 7.68 -3.89
CA VAL A 100 17.71 6.87 -2.79
C VAL A 100 17.82 5.39 -3.13
N LEU A 101 17.45 4.99 -4.35
CA LEU A 101 17.55 3.61 -4.80
C LEU A 101 19.01 3.18 -4.90
N GLU A 102 19.93 4.01 -5.39
CA GLU A 102 21.38 3.72 -5.38
C GLU A 102 21.89 3.39 -3.98
N ARG A 103 21.44 4.14 -2.97
CA ARG A 103 21.73 3.83 -1.57
C ARG A 103 21.16 2.48 -1.16
N VAL A 104 19.89 2.20 -1.46
CA VAL A 104 19.25 0.92 -1.14
C VAL A 104 19.98 -0.25 -1.82
N VAL A 105 20.34 -0.10 -3.09
CA VAL A 105 21.10 -1.09 -3.86
C VAL A 105 22.45 -1.37 -3.21
N ARG A 106 23.20 -0.33 -2.85
CA ARG A 106 24.47 -0.48 -2.14
C ARG A 106 24.29 -1.20 -0.80
N ASP A 107 23.36 -0.74 0.03
CA ASP A 107 23.15 -1.28 1.37
C ASP A 107 22.69 -2.77 1.30
N LEU A 108 21.82 -3.14 0.35
CA LEU A 108 21.44 -4.55 0.13
C LEU A 108 22.54 -5.36 -0.55
N SER A 109 23.36 -4.78 -1.43
CA SER A 109 24.49 -5.49 -2.05
C SER A 109 25.53 -5.88 -1.00
N ASP A 110 25.72 -5.04 0.02
CA ASP A 110 26.53 -5.37 1.18
C ASP A 110 25.91 -6.48 2.02
N ARG A 111 24.58 -6.45 2.27
CA ARG A 111 23.85 -7.50 3.00
C ARG A 111 23.92 -8.87 2.32
N TYR A 112 23.76 -8.92 1.00
CA TYR A 112 23.70 -10.17 0.22
C TYR A 112 25.04 -10.54 -0.45
N ARG A 113 26.13 -9.94 0.02
CA ARG A 113 27.47 -10.20 -0.51
C ARG A 113 27.81 -11.68 -0.41
N GLY A 114 28.17 -12.28 -1.55
CA GLY A 114 28.51 -13.71 -1.65
C GLY A 114 27.32 -14.62 -1.94
N THR A 115 26.09 -14.10 -1.89
CA THR A 115 24.87 -14.82 -2.32
C THR A 115 24.40 -14.33 -3.69
N PHE A 116 24.34 -13.01 -3.89
CA PHE A 116 23.89 -12.40 -5.14
C PHE A 116 24.92 -11.39 -5.67
N SER A 117 24.93 -11.21 -6.99
CA SER A 117 25.71 -10.15 -7.63
C SER A 117 25.05 -8.78 -7.40
N PRO A 118 25.81 -7.67 -7.38
CA PRO A 118 25.24 -6.32 -7.27
C PRO A 118 24.18 -6.03 -8.35
N GLU A 119 24.35 -6.54 -9.57
CA GLU A 119 23.40 -6.39 -10.67
C GLU A 119 22.08 -7.12 -10.40
N THR A 120 22.15 -8.29 -9.75
CA THR A 120 20.95 -9.03 -9.32
C THR A 120 20.20 -8.23 -8.25
N VAL A 121 20.93 -7.73 -7.25
CA VAL A 121 20.34 -6.90 -6.19
C VAL A 121 19.72 -5.63 -6.77
N GLU A 122 20.41 -4.93 -7.67
CA GLU A 122 19.90 -3.74 -8.34
C GLU A 122 18.59 -4.02 -9.08
N ARG A 123 18.54 -5.12 -9.85
CA ARG A 123 17.33 -5.53 -10.55
C ARG A 123 16.16 -5.72 -9.60
N TYR A 124 16.35 -6.46 -8.50
CA TYR A 124 15.29 -6.69 -7.52
C TYR A 124 14.84 -5.41 -6.81
N VAL A 125 15.75 -4.48 -6.51
CA VAL A 125 15.40 -3.19 -5.91
C VAL A 125 14.54 -2.36 -6.85
N ARG A 126 14.96 -2.21 -8.11
CA ARG A 126 14.23 -1.41 -9.10
C ARG A 126 12.88 -2.02 -9.42
N GLU A 127 12.83 -3.32 -9.69
CA GLU A 127 11.60 -4.03 -9.98
C GLU A 127 10.62 -3.99 -8.79
N SER A 128 11.11 -4.15 -7.55
CA SER A 128 10.27 -3.99 -6.36
C SER A 128 9.76 -2.57 -6.17
N TYR A 129 10.55 -1.56 -6.53
CA TYR A 129 10.10 -0.18 -6.50
C TYR A 129 8.96 0.03 -7.50
N ASP A 130 9.15 -0.39 -8.76
CA ASP A 130 8.16 -0.23 -9.83
C ASP A 130 6.84 -0.96 -9.49
N LEU A 131 6.93 -2.22 -9.05
CA LEU A 131 5.78 -3.02 -8.61
C LEU A 131 4.97 -2.35 -7.48
N LEU A 132 5.63 -1.60 -6.60
CA LEU A 132 4.94 -0.89 -5.52
C LEU A 132 4.47 0.51 -5.93
N ALA A 133 5.15 1.15 -6.87
CA ALA A 133 4.84 2.46 -7.42
C ALA A 133 3.56 2.42 -8.27
N ASP A 134 3.34 1.33 -9.00
CA ASP A 134 2.16 1.11 -9.84
C ASP A 134 0.86 0.86 -9.05
N ARG A 135 0.96 0.70 -7.72
CA ARG A 135 -0.21 0.45 -6.86
C ARG A 135 -1.02 1.73 -6.64
N PRO A 136 -2.34 1.62 -6.35
CA PRO A 136 -3.13 2.75 -5.90
C PRO A 136 -2.57 3.34 -4.60
N ALA A 137 -2.26 4.65 -4.59
CA ALA A 137 -1.73 5.38 -3.44
C ALA A 137 -0.47 4.71 -2.81
N PRO A 138 0.69 4.73 -3.50
CA PRO A 138 1.91 4.05 -3.05
C PRO A 138 2.48 4.57 -1.72
N GLY A 139 1.98 5.73 -1.26
CA GLY A 139 2.31 6.33 0.03
C GLY A 139 3.69 7.01 0.04
N ARG A 140 3.98 7.77 1.10
CA ARG A 140 5.24 8.53 1.22
C ARG A 140 6.47 7.68 1.55
N ARG A 141 6.29 6.39 1.85
CA ARG A 141 7.34 5.49 2.30
C ARG A 141 7.79 4.51 1.21
N LEU A 142 7.52 4.81 -0.05
CA LEU A 142 7.74 3.89 -1.18
C LEU A 142 9.15 3.32 -1.23
N ALA A 143 10.20 4.14 -1.11
CA ALA A 143 11.59 3.65 -1.13
C ALA A 143 11.90 2.68 0.04
N SER A 144 11.38 2.94 1.23
CA SER A 144 11.55 2.05 2.38
C SER A 144 10.80 0.73 2.19
N LEU A 145 9.58 0.79 1.65
CA LEU A 145 8.81 -0.41 1.34
C LEU A 145 9.42 -1.20 0.19
N ALA A 146 9.99 -0.52 -0.81
CA ALA A 146 10.71 -1.15 -1.92
C ALA A 146 11.98 -1.86 -1.43
N SER A 147 12.74 -1.23 -0.52
CA SER A 147 13.89 -1.86 0.13
C SER A 147 13.49 -3.12 0.92
N GLN A 148 12.43 -3.04 1.72
CA GLN A 148 11.89 -4.18 2.45
C GLN A 148 11.41 -5.29 1.50
N PHE A 149 10.66 -4.92 0.46
CA PHE A 149 10.13 -5.88 -0.51
C PHE A 149 11.25 -6.58 -1.28
N ALA A 150 12.26 -5.82 -1.73
CA ALA A 150 13.43 -6.37 -2.41
C ALA A 150 14.19 -7.35 -1.50
N ALA A 151 14.39 -7.01 -0.22
CA ALA A 151 15.00 -7.92 0.73
C ALA A 151 14.17 -9.20 0.92
N ASP A 152 12.86 -9.10 1.11
CA ASP A 152 11.98 -10.26 1.28
C ASP A 152 12.02 -11.20 0.06
N ARG A 153 12.06 -10.64 -1.15
CA ARG A 153 12.17 -11.37 -2.42
C ARG A 153 13.55 -11.99 -2.60
N LEU A 154 14.63 -11.30 -2.27
CA LEU A 154 15.99 -11.85 -2.30
C LEU A 154 16.17 -12.97 -1.28
N ASP A 155 15.61 -12.82 -0.08
CA ASP A 155 15.58 -13.88 0.95
C ASP A 155 14.79 -15.11 0.46
N ALA A 156 13.72 -14.89 -0.31
CA ALA A 156 12.95 -15.98 -0.92
C ALA A 156 13.72 -16.65 -2.06
N LEU A 157 14.37 -15.87 -2.93
CA LEU A 157 15.21 -16.37 -4.01
C LEU A 157 16.38 -17.20 -3.48
N ALA A 158 17.01 -16.78 -2.38
CA ALA A 158 18.11 -17.52 -1.77
C ALA A 158 17.69 -18.90 -1.23
N ARG A 159 16.38 -19.11 -1.03
CA ARG A 159 15.80 -20.36 -0.53
C ARG A 159 15.40 -21.36 -1.61
N GLU A 160 15.46 -20.99 -2.90
CA GLU A 160 14.94 -21.61 -4.14
C GLU A 160 14.31 -23.05 -4.15
N GLU A 161 14.67 -23.98 -3.27
CA GLU A 161 14.05 -25.32 -3.14
C GLU A 161 13.54 -25.65 -1.71
N PRO A 162 12.24 -26.00 -1.54
CA PRO A 162 11.65 -26.47 -0.29
C PRO A 162 12.41 -27.68 0.26
N GLY A 163 12.73 -27.66 1.56
CA GLY A 163 13.46 -28.74 2.21
C GLY A 163 14.98 -28.78 1.97
N ALA A 164 15.56 -27.82 1.25
CA ALA A 164 17.02 -27.72 1.05
C ALA A 164 17.77 -27.13 2.27
N GLY A 165 17.40 -27.55 3.49
CA GLY A 165 18.20 -27.32 4.70
C GLY A 165 17.79 -26.15 5.60
N SER A 166 16.61 -25.55 5.42
CA SER A 166 16.06 -24.65 6.46
C SER A 166 15.19 -25.44 7.44
N GLU A 167 15.55 -25.43 8.72
CA GLU A 167 14.75 -26.05 9.80
C GLU A 167 13.46 -25.28 10.11
N ILE A 168 13.29 -24.07 9.56
CA ILE A 168 12.17 -23.17 9.87
C ILE A 168 11.20 -23.14 8.68
N PRO A 169 9.96 -23.66 8.84
CA PRO A 169 8.95 -23.69 7.79
C PRO A 169 8.62 -22.30 7.23
N GLU A 170 8.40 -22.22 5.92
CA GLU A 170 7.96 -21.03 5.20
C GLU A 170 6.48 -21.12 4.81
N VAL A 171 5.67 -20.20 5.35
CA VAL A 171 4.22 -20.12 5.09
C VAL A 171 3.89 -18.84 4.34
N LEU A 172 3.29 -18.98 3.17
CA LEU A 172 2.82 -17.86 2.34
C LEU A 172 1.29 -17.76 2.37
N PHE A 173 0.75 -16.61 2.80
CA PHE A 173 -0.69 -16.30 2.67
C PHE A 173 -0.96 -15.40 1.47
N VAL A 174 -1.85 -15.83 0.59
CA VAL A 174 -2.25 -15.08 -0.61
C VAL A 174 -3.74 -14.78 -0.59
N CYS A 175 -4.11 -13.51 -0.75
CA CYS A 175 -5.50 -13.11 -1.02
C CYS A 175 -5.53 -12.07 -2.13
N VAL A 176 -6.70 -11.61 -2.58
CA VAL A 176 -6.76 -10.66 -3.71
C VAL A 176 -5.98 -9.37 -3.43
N GLN A 177 -6.32 -8.67 -2.36
CA GLN A 177 -5.83 -7.30 -2.12
C GLN A 177 -4.67 -7.17 -1.15
N ASN A 178 -4.24 -8.28 -0.52
CA ASN A 178 -3.24 -8.28 0.56
C ASN A 178 -3.46 -7.20 1.64
N ALA A 179 -4.71 -6.88 1.92
CA ALA A 179 -5.11 -5.81 2.84
C ALA A 179 -6.10 -6.27 3.92
N GLY A 180 -6.42 -7.58 3.94
CA GLY A 180 -7.43 -8.17 4.81
C GLY A 180 -7.05 -9.56 5.29
N ARG A 181 -7.68 -10.58 4.71
CA ARG A 181 -7.52 -12.01 5.04
C ARG A 181 -6.05 -12.45 5.24
N SER A 182 -5.19 -12.27 4.25
CA SER A 182 -3.78 -12.69 4.36
C SER A 182 -2.99 -11.89 5.40
N GLN A 183 -3.34 -10.63 5.65
CA GLN A 183 -2.71 -9.79 6.68
C GLN A 183 -3.12 -10.21 8.09
N MET A 184 -4.40 -10.57 8.29
CA MET A 184 -4.85 -11.13 9.56
C MET A 184 -4.16 -12.46 9.85
N ALA A 185 -4.16 -13.36 8.87
CA ALA A 185 -3.58 -14.70 9.02
C ALA A 185 -2.08 -14.64 9.34
N SER A 186 -1.34 -13.77 8.66
CA SER A 186 0.10 -13.63 8.93
C SER A 186 0.40 -13.02 10.29
N ALA A 187 -0.34 -11.99 10.70
CA ALA A 187 -0.15 -11.34 11.98
C ALA A 187 -0.42 -12.33 13.14
N ILE A 188 -1.50 -13.11 13.03
CA ILE A 188 -1.85 -14.13 14.03
C ILE A 188 -0.81 -15.26 14.03
N LEU A 189 -0.39 -15.76 12.87
CA LEU A 189 0.64 -16.81 12.81
C LEU A 189 1.95 -16.34 13.44
N ARG A 190 2.44 -15.15 13.09
CA ARG A 190 3.67 -14.60 13.69
C ARG A 190 3.55 -14.44 15.20
N HIS A 191 2.40 -13.95 15.67
CA HIS A 191 2.16 -13.77 17.11
C HIS A 191 2.21 -15.11 17.88
N LEU A 192 1.68 -16.19 17.30
CA LEU A 192 1.63 -17.50 17.95
C LEU A 192 2.91 -18.34 17.73
N ALA A 193 3.56 -18.21 16.58
CA ALA A 193 4.71 -19.01 16.20
C ALA A 193 6.03 -18.41 16.71
N GLY A 194 6.13 -17.08 16.76
CA GLY A 194 7.42 -16.39 16.88
C GLY A 194 8.35 -16.76 15.73
N ASP A 195 9.64 -16.93 16.03
CA ASP A 195 10.67 -17.24 15.03
C ASP A 195 10.66 -18.70 14.55
N ARG A 196 9.69 -19.51 15.00
CA ARG A 196 9.55 -20.92 14.60
C ARG A 196 8.97 -21.10 13.20
N VAL A 197 8.39 -20.05 12.61
CA VAL A 197 7.82 -20.08 11.26
C VAL A 197 8.13 -18.77 10.57
N HIS A 198 8.63 -18.84 9.35
CA HIS A 198 8.74 -17.69 8.48
C HIS A 198 7.41 -17.47 7.77
N VAL A 199 6.91 -16.24 7.82
CA VAL A 199 5.59 -15.92 7.28
C VAL A 199 5.73 -14.83 6.24
N ARG A 200 5.17 -15.06 5.06
CA ARG A 200 5.05 -14.07 3.98
C ARG A 200 3.60 -13.85 3.61
N THR A 201 3.32 -12.68 3.02
CA THR A 201 2.01 -12.37 2.46
C THR A 201 2.13 -11.71 1.11
N ALA A 202 1.13 -11.93 0.28
CA ALA A 202 1.03 -11.34 -1.05
C ALA A 202 -0.42 -11.19 -1.50
N GLY A 203 -0.62 -10.45 -2.59
CA GLY A 203 -1.90 -10.44 -3.29
C GLY A 203 -1.81 -10.26 -4.79
N SER A 204 -2.85 -10.71 -5.48
CA SER A 204 -2.95 -10.67 -6.94
C SER A 204 -3.27 -9.28 -7.48
N ASP A 205 -3.96 -8.46 -6.69
CA ASP A 205 -4.33 -7.07 -7.00
C ASP A 205 -4.26 -6.22 -5.71
N PRO A 206 -3.05 -5.87 -5.23
CA PRO A 206 -2.86 -5.26 -3.92
C PRO A 206 -3.53 -3.88 -3.76
N ALA A 207 -4.15 -3.64 -2.61
CA ALA A 207 -4.64 -2.32 -2.25
C ALA A 207 -3.49 -1.36 -1.84
N GLY A 208 -3.79 -0.08 -1.64
CA GLY A 208 -2.77 0.89 -1.19
C GLY A 208 -2.30 0.65 0.25
N GLU A 209 -3.22 0.27 1.14
CA GLU A 209 -2.98 0.11 2.57
C GLU A 209 -3.78 -1.06 3.17
N VAL A 210 -3.32 -1.52 4.34
CA VAL A 210 -4.08 -2.51 5.12
C VAL A 210 -5.33 -1.84 5.70
N ARG A 211 -6.46 -2.55 5.66
CA ARG A 211 -7.76 -1.98 6.03
C ARG A 211 -7.82 -1.66 7.52
N SER A 212 -8.41 -0.51 7.87
CA SER A 212 -8.59 -0.08 9.26
C SER A 212 -9.43 -1.05 10.10
N SER A 213 -10.41 -1.72 9.50
CA SER A 213 -11.20 -2.77 10.18
C SER A 213 -10.35 -3.98 10.57
N VAL A 214 -9.36 -4.34 9.76
CA VAL A 214 -8.39 -5.41 10.05
C VAL A 214 -7.46 -5.00 11.18
N LEU A 215 -6.94 -3.77 11.13
CA LEU A 215 -6.13 -3.20 12.22
C LEU A 215 -6.89 -3.23 13.55
N THR A 216 -8.15 -2.78 13.53
CA THR A 216 -9.01 -2.76 14.72
C THR A 216 -9.24 -4.17 15.26
N ALA A 217 -9.59 -5.13 14.39
CA ALA A 217 -9.87 -6.50 14.81
C ALA A 217 -8.62 -7.21 15.39
N LEU A 218 -7.42 -6.91 14.89
CA LEU A 218 -6.16 -7.45 15.43
C LEU A 218 -5.78 -6.78 16.76
N ASP A 219 -5.95 -5.46 16.87
CA ASP A 219 -5.68 -4.70 18.10
C ASP A 219 -6.53 -5.19 19.28
N GLU A 220 -7.80 -5.51 19.03
CA GLU A 220 -8.72 -6.07 20.03
C GLU A 220 -8.22 -7.38 20.69
N ILE A 221 -7.38 -8.14 20.00
CA ILE A 221 -6.78 -9.39 20.52
C ILE A 221 -5.28 -9.22 20.85
N GLY A 222 -4.76 -7.99 20.83
CA GLY A 222 -3.37 -7.69 21.15
C GLY A 222 -2.36 -8.20 20.12
N VAL A 223 -2.77 -8.41 18.87
CA VAL A 223 -1.91 -8.91 17.80
C VAL A 223 -1.40 -7.74 16.95
N PRO A 224 -0.09 -7.43 16.97
CA PRO A 224 0.45 -6.37 16.13
C PRO A 224 0.61 -6.82 14.68
N LEU A 225 0.37 -5.90 13.74
CA LEU A 225 0.57 -6.14 12.30
C LEU A 225 2.06 -6.04 11.87
N ALA A 226 2.95 -5.58 12.76
CA ALA A 226 4.41 -5.62 12.60
C ALA A 226 4.97 -5.00 11.29
N GLY A 227 4.43 -3.85 10.86
CA GLY A 227 4.98 -3.12 9.71
C GLY A 227 4.61 -3.70 8.34
N GLU A 228 3.66 -4.64 8.30
CA GLU A 228 3.15 -5.18 7.04
C GLU A 228 2.44 -4.15 6.17
N TYR A 229 2.42 -4.43 4.87
CA TYR A 229 1.80 -3.63 3.84
C TYR A 229 1.31 -4.52 2.69
N PRO A 230 0.32 -4.08 1.91
CA PRO A 230 -0.10 -4.82 0.72
C PRO A 230 1.02 -4.87 -0.32
N LYS A 231 1.38 -6.05 -0.81
CA LYS A 231 2.42 -6.22 -1.83
C LYS A 231 2.02 -7.29 -2.85
N PRO A 232 2.49 -7.18 -4.10
CA PRO A 232 2.10 -8.11 -5.15
C PRO A 232 2.69 -9.50 -4.91
N LEU A 233 2.00 -10.51 -5.44
CA LEU A 233 2.52 -11.86 -5.54
C LEU A 233 3.67 -11.91 -6.54
N THR A 234 4.79 -12.52 -6.14
CA THR A 234 5.95 -12.75 -6.99
C THR A 234 6.33 -14.22 -7.01
N ASP A 235 7.08 -14.63 -8.02
CA ASP A 235 7.34 -16.05 -8.27
C ASP A 235 8.21 -16.67 -7.16
N GLU A 236 9.27 -15.96 -6.77
CA GLU A 236 10.24 -16.42 -5.78
C GLU A 236 9.61 -16.66 -4.40
N VAL A 237 8.60 -15.88 -3.98
CA VAL A 237 7.96 -16.11 -2.68
C VAL A 237 7.07 -17.35 -2.68
N VAL A 238 6.49 -17.73 -3.82
CA VAL A 238 5.75 -18.99 -3.96
C VAL A 238 6.73 -20.16 -3.97
N ARG A 239 7.87 -20.01 -4.66
CA ARG A 239 8.91 -21.03 -4.67
C ARG A 239 9.54 -21.24 -3.29
N ALA A 240 9.75 -20.19 -2.52
CA ALA A 240 10.35 -20.32 -1.19
C ALA A 240 9.42 -20.97 -0.15
N ALA A 241 8.11 -20.99 -0.38
CA ALA A 241 7.13 -21.47 0.59
C ALA A 241 7.03 -23.00 0.62
N ASP A 242 7.04 -23.56 1.83
CA ASP A 242 6.68 -24.96 2.09
C ASP A 242 5.16 -25.15 2.08
N VAL A 243 4.44 -24.14 2.60
CA VAL A 243 2.97 -24.11 2.65
C VAL A 243 2.45 -22.82 2.02
N VAL A 244 1.61 -22.96 0.98
CA VAL A 244 0.93 -21.84 0.31
C VAL A 244 -0.55 -21.90 0.65
N ILE A 245 -1.08 -20.81 1.20
CA ILE A 245 -2.46 -20.72 1.67
C ILE A 245 -3.18 -19.63 0.87
N THR A 246 -4.11 -20.05 0.02
CA THR A 246 -4.93 -19.14 -0.81
C THR A 246 -6.23 -18.79 -0.09
N MET A 247 -6.66 -17.54 -0.25
CA MET A 247 -7.85 -16.98 0.40
C MET A 247 -8.63 -16.15 -0.63
N GLY A 248 -9.21 -16.81 -1.63
CA GLY A 248 -10.05 -16.21 -2.65
C GLY A 248 -9.32 -15.48 -3.78
N CYS A 249 -8.04 -15.75 -4.02
CA CYS A 249 -7.27 -15.22 -5.17
C CYS A 249 -7.41 -16.06 -6.46
N GLY A 250 -8.15 -17.18 -6.43
CA GLY A 250 -8.35 -18.06 -7.59
C GLY A 250 -7.04 -18.59 -8.17
N ASP A 251 -6.97 -18.68 -9.49
CA ASP A 251 -5.84 -19.25 -10.24
C ASP A 251 -4.64 -18.29 -10.39
N ALA A 252 -4.61 -17.18 -9.64
CA ALA A 252 -3.51 -16.22 -9.70
C ALA A 252 -2.20 -16.76 -9.10
N CYS A 253 -2.26 -17.81 -8.27
CA CYS A 253 -1.07 -18.41 -7.68
C CYS A 253 -0.53 -19.55 -8.56
N PRO A 254 0.73 -19.48 -9.04
CA PRO A 254 1.34 -20.60 -9.74
C PRO A 254 1.48 -21.81 -8.81
N ILE A 255 1.42 -23.02 -9.39
CA ILE A 255 1.55 -24.28 -8.64
C ILE A 255 2.92 -24.91 -8.95
N TYR A 256 3.73 -25.01 -7.90
CA TYR A 256 5.02 -25.70 -7.91
C TYR A 256 4.97 -27.03 -7.14
N PRO A 257 5.62 -28.10 -7.64
CA PRO A 257 5.68 -29.39 -6.94
C PRO A 257 6.45 -29.29 -5.61
N GLY A 258 6.24 -30.26 -4.71
CA GLY A 258 6.98 -30.33 -3.43
C GLY A 258 6.52 -29.37 -2.35
N ARG A 259 5.35 -28.72 -2.52
CA ARG A 259 4.78 -27.74 -1.59
C ARG A 259 3.36 -28.11 -1.23
N ARG A 260 2.92 -27.76 -0.02
CA ARG A 260 1.56 -28.01 0.46
C ARG A 260 0.67 -26.80 0.14
N TYR A 261 -0.34 -26.99 -0.70
CA TYR A 261 -1.33 -25.96 -1.00
C TYR A 261 -2.59 -26.17 -0.17
N LEU A 262 -3.08 -25.11 0.46
CA LEU A 262 -4.34 -25.08 1.18
C LEU A 262 -5.20 -23.94 0.64
N ASP A 263 -6.47 -24.22 0.38
CA ASP A 263 -7.44 -23.18 0.03
C ASP A 263 -8.37 -22.94 1.21
N TRP A 264 -8.36 -21.73 1.74
CA TRP A 264 -9.22 -21.32 2.85
C TRP A 264 -10.37 -20.48 2.31
N ASP A 265 -11.52 -21.13 2.14
CA ASP A 265 -12.77 -20.44 1.87
C ASP A 265 -13.17 -19.60 3.09
N LEU A 266 -13.03 -18.28 2.91
CA LEU A 266 -13.20 -17.26 3.94
C LEU A 266 -13.91 -16.06 3.31
N PRO A 267 -14.97 -15.53 3.97
CA PRO A 267 -15.66 -14.34 3.51
C PRO A 267 -14.70 -13.15 3.36
N ASP A 268 -14.98 -12.27 2.39
CA ASP A 268 -14.18 -11.07 2.18
C ASP A 268 -14.56 -9.98 3.20
N PRO A 269 -13.63 -9.44 4.01
CA PRO A 269 -13.94 -8.42 5.04
C PRO A 269 -14.26 -7.03 4.45
N VAL A 270 -14.24 -6.87 3.12
CA VAL A 270 -14.40 -5.57 2.45
C VAL A 270 -15.80 -5.01 2.67
N GLY A 271 -15.88 -3.79 3.22
CA GLY A 271 -17.13 -3.09 3.46
C GLY A 271 -18.03 -3.71 4.54
N LYS A 272 -17.57 -4.77 5.21
CA LYS A 272 -18.33 -5.45 6.25
C LYS A 272 -18.30 -4.72 7.59
N PRO A 273 -19.36 -4.83 8.42
CA PRO A 273 -19.34 -4.38 9.80
C PRO A 273 -18.23 -5.06 10.62
N ILE A 274 -17.71 -4.36 11.64
CA ILE A 274 -16.62 -4.90 12.49
C ILE A 274 -16.99 -6.24 13.14
N THR A 275 -18.27 -6.51 13.42
CA THR A 275 -18.74 -7.78 13.97
C THR A 275 -18.46 -8.96 13.04
N GLU A 276 -18.72 -8.83 11.74
CA GLU A 276 -18.40 -9.89 10.75
C GLU A 276 -16.89 -10.00 10.53
N VAL A 277 -16.16 -8.89 10.62
CA VAL A 277 -14.68 -8.90 10.51
C VAL A 277 -14.06 -9.68 11.69
N ARG A 278 -14.64 -9.58 12.89
CA ARG A 278 -14.25 -10.39 14.06
C ARG A 278 -14.52 -11.87 13.84
N GLU A 279 -15.66 -12.24 13.27
CA GLU A 279 -15.96 -13.65 12.93
C GLU A 279 -14.93 -14.22 11.94
N ILE A 280 -14.54 -13.44 10.92
CA ILE A 280 -13.49 -13.83 9.98
C ILE A 280 -12.14 -13.99 10.70
N ARG A 281 -11.77 -13.05 11.58
CA ARG A 281 -10.55 -13.12 12.41
C ARG A 281 -10.53 -14.40 13.25
N ASP A 282 -11.64 -14.71 13.91
CA ASP A 282 -11.73 -15.85 14.83
C ASP A 282 -11.70 -17.19 14.06
N ASP A 283 -12.30 -17.26 12.87
CA ASP A 283 -12.15 -18.43 11.98
C ASP A 283 -10.69 -18.58 11.50
N ILE A 284 -10.04 -17.49 11.10
CA ILE A 284 -8.62 -17.49 10.74
C ILE A 284 -7.77 -17.97 11.93
N GLU A 285 -7.98 -17.46 13.14
CA GLU A 285 -7.21 -17.88 14.31
C GLU A 285 -7.34 -19.38 14.57
N ARG A 286 -8.56 -19.93 14.50
CA ARG A 286 -8.79 -21.38 14.63
C ARG A 286 -7.98 -22.18 13.61
N ARG A 287 -8.04 -21.80 12.34
CA ARG A 287 -7.30 -22.48 11.26
C ARG A 287 -5.79 -22.34 11.41
N ILE A 288 -5.29 -21.22 11.93
CA ILE A 288 -3.87 -21.01 12.23
C ILE A 288 -3.40 -21.94 13.35
N ARG A 289 -4.22 -22.12 14.41
CA ARG A 289 -3.91 -23.07 15.49
C ARG A 289 -3.86 -24.51 14.98
N GLU A 290 -4.76 -24.89 14.08
CA GLU A 290 -4.75 -26.19 13.41
C GLU A 290 -3.51 -26.36 12.51
N LEU A 291 -3.16 -25.32 11.73
CA LEU A 291 -1.97 -25.31 10.89
C LEU A 291 -0.70 -25.55 11.72
N LEU A 292 -0.54 -24.82 12.83
CA LEU A 292 0.62 -24.91 13.72
C LEU A 292 0.83 -26.30 14.33
N ALA A 293 -0.23 -27.11 14.46
CA ALA A 293 -0.10 -28.49 14.93
C ALA A 293 0.47 -29.44 13.87
N THR A 294 0.60 -28.97 12.62
CA THR A 294 1.03 -29.76 11.45
C THR A 294 2.28 -29.22 10.77
N LEU A 295 2.85 -28.11 11.27
CA LEU A 295 4.11 -27.52 10.79
C LEU A 295 5.31 -28.13 11.50
#